data_AF-A0A544TJ99-F1
#
_entry.id   AF-A0A544TJ99-F1
#
_cell.length_a   1.000
_cell.length_b   1.000
_cell.length_c   1.000
_cell.angle_alpha   90.00
_cell.angle_beta   90.00
_cell.angle_gamma   90.00
#
_symmetry.space_group_name_H-M   'P 1'
#
loop_
_entity.id
_entity.type
_entity.pdbx_description
1 polymer ?
#
loop_
_entity_poly.entity_id
_entity_poly.type
_entity_poly.pdbx_seq_one_letter_code
_entity_poly.pdbx_strand_id
1 'polypeptide(L)'
;MKFRLVFFAIVFSLLWLMGCSNNMDGGEKKDVENGNEFPPSMTGIIKASNKEYEMKSGNYRWERKQGSNTEVVQTDAASPYQLAEQFNAIMLEQNTNINIEIEGNPNISVYLWNENGRDKEVTLTSNQLSAANSKGRYVYEVLAKWSNGEVSYTFVVEIR
;
A
#
# COMPACT_ATOMS: atom_id res chain seq x y z
N MET A 1 64.01 -34.99 -1.35
CA MET A 1 65.40 -34.81 -0.87
C MET A 1 65.92 -33.48 -1.42
N LYS A 2 66.21 -32.52 -0.51
CA LYS A 2 67.05 -31.30 -0.67
C LYS A 2 66.46 -30.16 -1.54
N PHE A 3 66.02 -29.01 -0.97
CA PHE A 3 66.81 -27.80 -0.56
C PHE A 3 67.78 -27.40 -1.70
N ARG A 4 67.80 -26.21 -2.30
CA ARG A 4 67.72 -24.79 -1.86
C ARG A 4 67.49 -23.97 -3.18
N LEU A 5 67.01 -22.72 -3.20
CA LEU A 5 67.80 -21.52 -2.91
C LEU A 5 66.87 -20.29 -2.94
N VAL A 6 66.95 -19.49 -1.89
CA VAL A 6 66.45 -18.12 -1.82
C VAL A 6 67.41 -17.22 -2.59
N PHE A 7 66.91 -16.36 -3.48
CA PHE A 7 67.62 -15.16 -3.91
C PHE A 7 66.77 -13.93 -3.58
N PHE A 8 67.33 -13.14 -2.66
CA PHE A 8 66.96 -11.78 -2.31
C PHE A 8 66.90 -10.90 -3.56
N ALA A 9 65.77 -10.21 -3.74
CA ALA A 9 65.74 -8.92 -4.44
C ALA A 9 64.97 -7.96 -3.54
N ILE A 10 65.70 -7.28 -2.66
CA ILE A 10 65.23 -6.12 -1.91
C ILE A 10 65.35 -4.92 -2.86
N VAL A 11 64.46 -3.94 -2.62
CA VAL A 11 64.66 -2.49 -2.82
C VAL A 11 63.88 -1.93 -4.01
N PHE A 12 62.74 -1.32 -3.70
CA PHE A 12 62.37 0.08 -3.97
C PHE A 12 60.91 0.22 -4.44
N SER A 13 60.00 0.56 -3.54
CA SER A 13 59.18 1.78 -3.65
C SER A 13 58.26 1.88 -2.42
N LEU A 14 58.75 2.56 -1.39
CA LEU A 14 57.90 3.36 -0.51
C LEU A 14 57.20 4.40 -1.36
N LEU A 15 55.90 4.69 -1.08
CA LEU A 15 55.02 5.79 -1.56
C LEU A 15 53.63 5.16 -1.87
N TRP A 16 52.49 5.37 -1.19
CA TRP A 16 51.99 6.46 -0.35
C TRP A 16 51.00 5.90 0.68
N LEU A 17 51.21 6.26 1.95
CA LEU A 17 50.15 6.33 2.94
C LEU A 17 49.39 7.64 2.71
N MET A 18 48.10 7.56 2.37
CA MET A 18 47.13 8.61 2.67
C MET A 18 46.02 7.96 3.49
N GLY A 19 46.05 8.25 4.79
CA GLY A 19 44.89 8.12 5.66
C GLY A 19 44.01 9.36 5.55
N CYS A 20 42.71 9.16 5.69
CA CYS A 20 41.80 10.18 6.19
C CYS A 20 41.05 9.58 7.39
N SER A 21 40.96 10.41 8.43
CA SER A 21 40.49 10.12 9.78
C SER A 21 39.09 10.75 9.97
N ASN A 22 38.19 9.96 10.57
CA ASN A 22 37.10 10.27 11.50
C ASN A 22 35.94 11.23 11.16
N ASN A 23 34.75 10.63 11.38
CA ASN A 23 33.59 11.07 12.17
C ASN A 23 32.36 11.71 11.49
N MET A 24 31.23 11.10 11.88
CA MET A 24 29.92 11.67 12.21
C MET A 24 28.90 11.93 11.09
N ASP A 25 27.68 11.50 11.45
CA ASP A 25 26.37 11.94 10.98
C ASP A 25 25.94 11.41 9.61
N GLY A 26 24.73 10.90 9.41
CA GLY A 26 23.60 10.70 10.29
C GLY A 26 22.70 9.67 9.60
N GLY A 27 21.70 9.16 10.31
CA GLY A 27 20.71 8.29 9.70
C GLY A 27 20.00 9.02 8.55
N GLU A 28 20.23 8.58 7.32
CA GLU A 28 19.29 8.80 6.24
C GLU A 28 18.53 7.51 5.99
N LYS A 29 17.21 7.67 6.08
CA LYS A 29 16.20 6.66 5.82
C LYS A 29 16.49 6.06 4.46
N LYS A 30 16.48 4.72 4.39
CA LYS A 30 16.31 4.04 3.13
C LYS A 30 14.93 4.43 2.60
N ASP A 31 14.90 5.44 1.75
CA ASP A 31 13.76 5.67 0.88
C ASP A 31 13.62 4.42 0.01
N VAL A 32 12.50 3.72 0.21
CA VAL A 32 12.14 2.55 -0.58
C VAL A 32 11.80 3.06 -1.98
N GLU A 33 12.78 3.05 -2.88
CA GLU A 33 12.54 3.08 -4.32
C GLU A 33 11.85 1.78 -4.72
N ASN A 34 10.52 1.75 -4.63
CA ASN A 34 9.71 0.63 -5.12
C ASN A 34 9.47 0.75 -6.64
N GLY A 35 10.52 1.03 -7.42
CA GLY A 35 10.42 1.31 -8.86
C GLY A 35 10.23 0.07 -9.75
N ASN A 36 10.28 -1.13 -9.19
CA ASN A 36 10.37 -2.38 -9.96
C ASN A 36 9.28 -3.43 -9.65
N GLU A 37 8.44 -3.24 -8.62
CA GLU A 37 7.40 -4.20 -8.25
C GLU A 37 6.14 -4.04 -9.12
N PHE A 38 5.66 -5.13 -9.71
CA PHE A 38 4.43 -5.16 -10.49
C PHE A 38 3.64 -6.46 -10.22
N PRO A 39 2.34 -6.36 -9.88
CA PRO A 39 1.59 -5.13 -9.60
C PRO A 39 2.14 -4.41 -8.36
N PRO A 40 1.99 -3.08 -8.24
CA PRO A 40 2.32 -2.37 -7.01
C PRO A 40 1.40 -2.81 -5.87
N SER A 41 1.92 -2.88 -4.65
CA SER A 41 1.13 -3.05 -3.44
C SER A 41 0.69 -1.69 -2.92
N MET A 42 -0.58 -1.35 -3.10
CA MET A 42 -1.17 -0.10 -2.62
C MET A 42 -1.95 -0.33 -1.32
N THR A 43 -1.61 0.41 -0.28
CA THR A 43 -2.32 0.38 1.01
C THR A 43 -3.43 1.42 1.05
N GLY A 44 -4.57 1.06 1.64
CA GLY A 44 -5.68 1.97 1.91
C GLY A 44 -6.13 1.87 3.35
N ILE A 45 -6.30 3.00 4.01
CA ILE A 45 -6.77 3.10 5.39
C ILE A 45 -7.99 4.02 5.48
N ILE A 46 -8.80 3.82 6.52
CA ILE A 46 -9.74 4.83 6.99
C ILE A 46 -9.29 5.41 8.32
N LYS A 47 -9.59 6.68 8.55
CA LYS A 47 -9.42 7.35 9.85
C LYS A 47 -10.78 7.76 10.39
N ALA A 48 -11.10 7.27 11.59
CA ALA A 48 -12.34 7.57 12.29
C ALA A 48 -12.10 7.54 13.80
N SER A 49 -12.73 8.46 14.54
CA SER A 49 -12.61 8.53 16.00
C SER A 49 -11.15 8.54 16.50
N ASN A 50 -10.27 9.28 15.80
CA ASN A 50 -8.82 9.37 16.07
C ASN A 50 -8.06 8.03 16.02
N LYS A 51 -8.58 7.06 15.28
CA LYS A 51 -7.95 5.76 15.03
C LYS A 51 -7.87 5.49 13.53
N GLU A 52 -6.89 4.68 13.17
CA GLU A 52 -6.67 4.22 11.79
C GLU A 52 -7.05 2.75 11.67
N TYR A 53 -7.68 2.40 10.55
CA TYR A 53 -8.09 1.03 10.25
C TYR A 53 -7.71 0.71 8.81
N GLU A 54 -6.96 -0.37 8.62
CA GLU A 54 -6.62 -0.86 7.28
C GLU A 54 -7.85 -1.44 6.59
N MET A 55 -8.06 -1.05 5.34
CA MET A 55 -9.12 -1.61 4.51
C MET A 55 -8.65 -2.91 3.87
N LYS A 56 -9.54 -3.88 3.74
CA LYS A 56 -9.20 -5.15 3.09
C LYS A 56 -9.18 -4.98 1.57
N SER A 57 -8.05 -5.25 0.93
CA SER A 57 -7.98 -5.31 -0.54
C SER A 57 -8.77 -6.52 -1.08
N GLY A 58 -9.63 -6.25 -2.05
CA GLY A 58 -10.37 -7.22 -2.83
C GLY A 58 -9.85 -7.25 -4.26
N ASN A 59 -10.75 -7.09 -5.23
CA ASN A 59 -10.38 -7.16 -6.64
C ASN A 59 -9.44 -6.03 -7.03
N TYR A 60 -8.36 -6.36 -7.74
CA TYR A 60 -7.51 -5.38 -8.39
C TYR A 60 -7.21 -5.76 -9.83
N ARG A 61 -6.88 -4.74 -10.62
CA ARG A 61 -6.35 -4.89 -11.98
C ARG A 61 -5.27 -3.86 -12.23
N TRP A 62 -4.13 -4.29 -12.71
CA TRP A 62 -3.00 -3.44 -13.09
C TRP A 62 -2.55 -3.74 -14.51
N GLU A 63 -2.13 -2.70 -15.21
CA GLU A 63 -1.64 -2.76 -16.58
C GLU A 63 -0.30 -2.01 -16.68
N ARG A 64 0.64 -2.58 -17.43
CA ARG A 64 1.85 -1.86 -17.87
C ARG A 64 2.25 -2.25 -19.28
N LYS A 65 2.90 -1.32 -19.98
CA LYS A 65 3.57 -1.62 -21.25
C LYS A 65 4.95 -2.20 -21.00
N GLN A 66 5.28 -3.27 -21.72
CA GLN A 66 6.60 -3.91 -21.71
C GLN A 66 7.08 -4.07 -23.15
N GLY A 67 7.86 -3.09 -23.63
CA GLY A 67 8.25 -3.00 -25.05
C GLY A 67 7.03 -2.84 -25.96
N SER A 68 6.81 -3.79 -26.87
CA SER A 68 5.65 -3.83 -27.76
C SER A 68 4.42 -4.52 -27.15
N ASN A 69 4.55 -5.10 -25.96
CA ASN A 69 3.51 -5.90 -25.32
C ASN A 69 2.85 -5.15 -24.16
N THR A 70 1.66 -5.60 -23.77
CA THR A 70 0.96 -5.16 -22.56
C THR A 70 0.88 -6.31 -21.59
N GLU A 71 1.34 -6.08 -20.36
CA GLU A 71 1.18 -7.01 -19.24
C GLU A 71 -0.01 -6.56 -18.38
N VAL A 72 -0.92 -7.48 -18.08
CA VAL A 72 -2.09 -7.23 -17.24
C VAL A 72 -2.10 -8.26 -16.12
N VAL A 73 -2.22 -7.80 -14.87
CA VAL A 73 -2.42 -8.65 -13.70
C VAL A 73 -3.75 -8.28 -13.07
N GLN A 74 -4.57 -9.29 -12.79
CA GLN A 74 -5.85 -9.11 -12.11
C GLN A 74 -6.11 -10.26 -11.15
N THR A 75 -6.88 -10.00 -10.11
CA THR A 75 -7.35 -11.02 -9.17
C THR A 75 -8.75 -11.48 -9.48
N ASP A 76 -9.09 -12.64 -8.93
CA ASP A 76 -10.47 -13.13 -8.79
C ASP A 76 -10.81 -13.22 -7.29
N ALA A 77 -10.93 -12.05 -6.66
CA ALA A 77 -11.22 -11.94 -5.24
C ALA A 77 -12.74 -11.96 -4.98
N ALA A 78 -13.13 -12.38 -3.78
CA ALA A 78 -14.51 -12.36 -3.33
C ALA A 78 -15.11 -10.94 -3.38
N SER A 79 -16.44 -10.84 -3.51
CA SER A 79 -17.11 -9.54 -3.52
C SER A 79 -16.94 -8.81 -2.19
N PRO A 80 -17.07 -7.47 -2.13
CA PRO A 80 -17.04 -6.73 -0.88
C PRO A 80 -18.01 -7.27 0.19
N TYR A 81 -19.22 -7.68 -0.22
CA TYR A 81 -20.18 -8.30 0.70
C TYR A 81 -19.68 -9.65 1.26
N GLN A 82 -19.03 -10.49 0.45
CA GLN A 82 -18.44 -11.75 0.92
C GLN A 82 -17.18 -11.53 1.77
N LEU A 83 -16.35 -10.55 1.43
CA LEU A 83 -15.16 -10.17 2.21
C LEU A 83 -15.56 -9.65 3.59
N ALA A 84 -16.67 -8.92 3.70
CA ALA A 84 -17.17 -8.39 4.95
C ALA A 84 -17.45 -9.44 6.03
N GLU A 85 -17.67 -10.70 5.65
CA GLU A 85 -17.86 -11.82 6.58
C GLU A 85 -16.54 -12.37 7.15
N GLN A 86 -15.40 -11.95 6.59
CA GLN A 86 -14.08 -12.48 6.94
C GLN A 86 -13.34 -11.63 7.98
N PHE A 87 -13.85 -10.46 8.34
CA PHE A 87 -13.20 -9.55 9.29
C PHE A 87 -14.19 -8.76 10.16
N ASN A 88 -13.66 -8.19 11.24
CA ASN A 88 -14.46 -7.49 12.23
C ASN A 88 -14.92 -6.11 11.75
N ALA A 89 -16.16 -5.75 12.07
CA ALA A 89 -16.68 -4.42 11.81
C ALA A 89 -16.06 -3.39 12.77
N ILE A 90 -15.89 -2.18 12.26
CA ILE A 90 -15.42 -1.01 12.99
C ILE A 90 -16.62 -0.41 13.72
N MET A 91 -16.53 -0.32 15.04
CA MET A 91 -17.59 0.26 15.85
C MET A 91 -17.54 1.78 15.81
N LEU A 92 -18.57 2.43 15.28
CA LEU A 92 -18.66 3.89 15.18
C LEU A 92 -20.00 4.41 15.70
N GLU A 93 -19.99 5.68 16.13
CA GLU A 93 -21.21 6.42 16.45
C GLU A 93 -21.85 6.98 15.17
N GLN A 94 -23.14 7.29 15.24
CA GLN A 94 -23.86 7.94 14.14
C GLN A 94 -23.18 9.24 13.71
N ASN A 95 -23.15 9.48 12.40
CA ASN A 95 -22.57 10.69 11.79
C ASN A 95 -21.06 10.91 12.09
N THR A 96 -20.35 9.88 12.53
CA THR A 96 -18.89 9.96 12.66
C THR A 96 -18.27 10.27 11.30
N ASN A 97 -17.37 11.25 11.24
CA ASN A 97 -16.60 11.55 10.04
C ASN A 97 -15.56 10.43 9.81
N ILE A 98 -15.56 9.87 8.61
CA ILE A 98 -14.63 8.86 8.14
C ILE A 98 -13.81 9.47 7.01
N ASN A 99 -12.50 9.59 7.22
CA ASN A 99 -11.54 10.05 6.21
C ASN A 99 -10.89 8.85 5.53
N ILE A 100 -10.80 8.87 4.20
CA ILE A 100 -10.19 7.80 3.41
C ILE A 100 -8.82 8.27 2.92
N GLU A 101 -7.78 7.47 3.17
CA GLU A 101 -6.42 7.72 2.68
C GLU A 101 -5.90 6.48 1.95
N ILE A 102 -5.43 6.67 0.72
CA ILE A 102 -4.90 5.61 -0.13
C ILE A 102 -3.60 6.10 -0.76
N GLU A 103 -2.59 5.24 -0.76
CA GLU A 103 -1.28 5.51 -1.35
C GLU A 103 -1.38 5.93 -2.82
N GLY A 104 -0.55 6.89 -3.23
CA GLY A 104 -0.53 7.37 -4.62
C GLY A 104 -1.74 8.23 -5.03
N ASN A 105 -2.58 8.68 -4.08
CA ASN A 105 -3.67 9.64 -4.30
C ASN A 105 -4.57 9.31 -5.52
N PRO A 106 -5.20 8.13 -5.55
CA PRO A 106 -6.09 7.73 -6.65
C PRO A 106 -7.35 8.59 -6.70
N ASN A 107 -8.06 8.52 -7.83
CA ASN A 107 -9.46 8.88 -7.86
C ASN A 107 -10.28 7.82 -7.12
N ILE A 108 -11.16 8.23 -6.21
CA ILE A 108 -11.94 7.31 -5.38
C ILE A 108 -13.45 7.52 -5.54
N SER A 109 -14.16 6.40 -5.60
CA SER A 109 -15.62 6.33 -5.44
C SER A 109 -15.94 5.35 -4.31
N VAL A 110 -17.02 5.61 -3.57
CA VAL A 110 -17.44 4.74 -2.45
C VAL A 110 -18.84 4.22 -2.69
N TYR A 111 -19.04 2.92 -2.51
CA TYR A 111 -20.33 2.26 -2.68
C TYR A 111 -20.71 1.50 -1.42
N LEU A 112 -21.99 1.54 -1.08
CA LEU A 112 -22.56 0.63 -0.11
C LEU A 112 -22.97 -0.67 -0.79
N TRP A 113 -22.74 -1.77 -0.09
CA TRP A 113 -23.04 -3.12 -0.55
C TRP A 113 -24.12 -3.77 0.29
N ASN A 114 -24.96 -4.56 -0.39
CA ASN A 114 -25.85 -5.53 0.21
C ASN A 114 -25.61 -6.91 -0.44
N GLU A 115 -26.41 -7.91 -0.06
CA GLU A 115 -26.32 -9.27 -0.58
C GLU A 115 -26.49 -9.38 -2.11
N ASN A 116 -27.17 -8.41 -2.72
CA ASN A 116 -27.45 -8.35 -4.16
C ASN A 116 -26.38 -7.56 -4.95
N GLY A 117 -25.40 -6.95 -4.27
CA GLY A 117 -24.31 -6.20 -4.90
C GLY A 117 -24.20 -4.74 -4.42
N ARG A 118 -23.69 -3.87 -5.31
CA ARG A 118 -23.67 -2.41 -5.06
C ARG A 118 -25.10 -1.88 -4.99
N ASP A 119 -25.42 -1.22 -3.88
CA ASP A 119 -26.73 -0.63 -3.62
C ASP A 119 -26.75 0.85 -4.01
N LYS A 120 -25.86 1.65 -3.40
CA LYS A 120 -25.80 3.10 -3.63
C LYS A 120 -24.38 3.64 -3.57
N GLU A 121 -24.11 4.65 -4.38
CA GLU A 121 -22.89 5.46 -4.26
C GLU A 121 -23.01 6.43 -3.07
N VAL A 122 -21.90 6.61 -2.35
CA VAL A 122 -21.79 7.49 -1.20
C VAL A 122 -21.04 8.75 -1.64
N THR A 123 -21.68 9.91 -1.47
CA THR A 123 -21.05 11.19 -1.78
C THR A 123 -19.87 11.46 -0.84
N LEU A 124 -18.74 11.82 -1.43
CA LEU A 124 -17.54 12.24 -0.71
C LEU A 124 -17.39 13.76 -0.74
N THR A 125 -16.88 14.33 0.35
CA THR A 125 -16.35 15.70 0.38
C THR A 125 -14.90 15.64 0.82
N SER A 126 -13.96 15.99 -0.06
CA SER A 126 -12.52 15.91 0.24
C SER A 126 -12.08 14.54 0.78
N ASN A 127 -12.50 13.45 0.13
CA ASN A 127 -12.28 12.05 0.54
C ASN A 127 -12.86 11.66 1.90
N GLN A 128 -13.80 12.45 2.42
CA GLN A 128 -14.51 12.17 3.66
C GLN A 128 -15.96 11.80 3.39
N LEU A 129 -16.49 10.93 4.25
CA LEU A 129 -17.91 10.61 4.34
C LEU A 129 -18.39 10.65 5.78
N SER A 130 -19.69 10.85 5.94
CA SER A 130 -20.34 10.72 7.25
C SER A 130 -20.88 9.30 7.39
N ALA A 131 -20.57 8.64 8.51
CA ALA A 131 -21.18 7.37 8.88
C ALA A 131 -22.71 7.51 8.92
N ALA A 132 -23.42 6.40 8.66
CA ALA A 132 -24.88 6.41 8.61
C ALA A 132 -25.50 6.94 9.92
N ASN A 133 -26.66 7.57 9.81
CA ASN A 133 -27.43 8.08 10.94
C ASN A 133 -28.36 7.03 11.56
N SER A 134 -28.45 5.84 10.96
CA SER A 134 -29.24 4.72 11.45
C SER A 134 -28.34 3.60 11.95
N LYS A 135 -28.75 2.95 13.04
CA LYS A 135 -28.05 1.78 13.57
C LYS A 135 -28.03 0.65 12.55
N GLY A 136 -26.96 -0.14 12.55
CA GLY A 136 -26.84 -1.31 11.69
C GLY A 136 -25.42 -1.52 11.17
N ARG A 137 -25.28 -2.60 10.40
CA ARG A 137 -24.04 -3.01 9.74
C ARG A 137 -24.02 -2.49 8.30
N TYR A 138 -22.93 -1.85 7.92
CA TYR A 138 -22.74 -1.24 6.61
C TYR A 138 -21.45 -1.74 5.99
N VAL A 139 -21.54 -2.31 4.79
CA VAL A 139 -20.38 -2.76 4.01
C VAL A 139 -20.07 -1.70 2.97
N TYR A 140 -18.87 -1.13 3.04
CA TYR A 140 -18.39 -0.12 2.11
C TYR A 140 -17.34 -0.73 1.19
N GLU A 141 -17.47 -0.45 -0.09
CA GLU A 141 -16.40 -0.59 -1.07
C GLU A 141 -15.82 0.79 -1.38
N VAL A 142 -14.51 0.93 -1.32
CA VAL A 142 -13.77 2.06 -1.88
C VAL A 142 -13.09 1.60 -3.15
N LEU A 143 -13.58 2.06 -4.30
CA LEU A 143 -12.98 1.80 -5.59
C LEU A 143 -11.94 2.88 -5.89
N ALA A 144 -10.67 2.51 -5.80
CA ALA A 144 -9.54 3.38 -6.07
C ALA A 144 -9.02 3.16 -7.50
N LYS A 145 -8.83 4.25 -8.25
CA LYS A 145 -8.36 4.22 -9.64
C LYS A 145 -7.15 5.12 -9.83
N TRP A 146 -6.08 4.51 -10.35
CA TRP A 146 -4.89 5.18 -10.88
C TRP A 146 -4.95 5.14 -12.42
N SER A 147 -3.99 5.78 -13.09
CA SER A 147 -3.92 5.80 -14.55
C SER A 147 -3.76 4.42 -15.19
N ASN A 148 -3.14 3.48 -14.47
CA ASN A 148 -2.76 2.17 -14.98
C ASN A 148 -3.24 1.01 -14.09
N GLY A 149 -4.18 1.27 -13.18
CA GLY A 149 -4.77 0.21 -12.38
C GLY A 149 -5.86 0.66 -11.44
N GLU A 150 -6.50 -0.30 -10.82
CA GLU A 150 -7.57 -0.11 -9.86
C GLU A 150 -7.52 -1.16 -8.76
N VAL A 151 -7.98 -0.79 -7.58
CA VAL A 151 -8.15 -1.68 -6.42
C VAL A 151 -9.50 -1.39 -5.77
N SER A 152 -10.26 -2.45 -5.50
CA SER A 152 -11.48 -2.44 -4.70
C SER A 152 -11.11 -2.76 -3.25
N TYR A 153 -11.21 -1.78 -2.36
CA TYR A 153 -11.01 -1.98 -0.93
C TYR A 153 -12.34 -2.14 -0.22
N THR A 154 -12.40 -2.97 0.82
CA THR A 154 -13.59 -3.18 1.64
C THR A 154 -13.32 -2.82 3.09
N PHE A 155 -14.25 -2.08 3.70
CA PHE A 155 -14.31 -1.92 5.16
C PHE A 155 -15.76 -2.04 5.63
N VAL A 156 -15.95 -2.44 6.88
CA VAL A 156 -17.26 -2.67 7.47
C VAL A 156 -17.40 -1.80 8.70
N VAL A 157 -18.54 -1.13 8.83
CA VAL A 157 -18.89 -0.31 9.98
C VAL A 157 -20.14 -0.85 10.63
N GLU A 158 -20.15 -0.91 11.96
CA GLU A 158 -21.32 -1.18 12.77
C GLU A 158 -21.67 0.11 13.54
N ILE A 159 -22.84 0.67 13.27
CA ILE A 159 -23.33 1.91 13.90
C ILE A 159 -24.18 1.57 15.13
N ARG A 160 -23.82 2.13 16.29
CA ARG A 160 -24.56 1.94 17.56
C ARG A 160 -25.38 3.15 17.99
#